data_AF-A0A3N9N1V5-F1
#
_entry.id   AF-A0A3N9N1V5-F1
#
_cell.length_a   1.000
_cell.length_b   1.000
_cell.length_c   1.000
_cell.angle_alpha   90.00
_cell.angle_beta   90.00
_cell.angle_gamma   90.00
#
_symmetry.space_group_name_H-M   'P 1'
#
loop_
_entity.id
_entity.type
_entity.pdbx_description
1 polymer ?
#
loop_
_entity_poly.entity_id
_entity_poly.type
_entity_poly.pdbx_seq_one_letter_code
_entity_poly.pdbx_strand_id
1 'polypeptide(L)'
;MLKDSGVKALVSKQFGKNIQIVNRHFIPIIIYNENPMELLPVLKDYVKKIENALNNNHEAFKTCIIKNGEFKTIIKNNNFMG
;
A
#
# COMPACT_ATOMS: atom_id res chain seq x y z
N MET A 1 19.11 0.27 5.33
CA MET A 1 18.00 -0.40 4.58
C MET A 1 16.92 0.63 4.25
N LEU A 2 16.00 0.36 3.31
CA LEU A 2 14.89 1.28 2.94
C LEU A 2 14.03 1.75 4.13
N LYS A 3 13.93 0.92 5.16
CA LYS A 3 13.24 1.25 6.41
C LYS A 3 13.91 2.41 7.16
N ASP A 4 15.23 2.47 7.14
CA ASP A 4 16.02 3.47 7.86
C ASP A 4 16.04 4.82 7.12
N SER A 5 15.66 4.83 5.84
CA SER A 5 15.52 6.06 5.03
C SER A 5 14.12 6.69 5.12
N GLY A 6 13.28 6.24 6.06
CA GLY A 6 11.93 6.80 6.25
C GLY A 6 10.93 6.43 5.17
N VAL A 7 11.22 5.44 4.33
CA VAL A 7 10.29 4.94 3.32
C VAL A 7 9.17 4.19 4.02
N LYS A 8 7.92 4.63 3.81
CA LYS A 8 6.72 4.04 4.44
C LYS A 8 5.87 3.21 3.47
N ALA A 9 6.04 3.39 2.16
CA ALA A 9 5.23 2.72 1.14
C ALA A 9 6.11 2.20 0.00
N LEU A 10 5.70 1.08 -0.60
CA LEU A 10 6.32 0.51 -1.79
C LEU A 10 5.27 0.44 -2.90
N VAL A 11 5.67 0.85 -4.10
CA VAL A 11 4.80 0.85 -5.29
C VAL A 11 5.32 -0.19 -6.27
N SER A 12 4.45 -1.07 -6.76
CA SER A 12 4.81 -2.10 -7.74
C SER A 12 3.62 -2.51 -8.59
N LYS A 13 3.86 -3.04 -9.80
CA LYS A 13 2.79 -3.68 -10.61
C LYS A 13 2.27 -4.97 -9.98
N GLN A 14 3.11 -5.63 -9.20
CA GLN A 14 2.78 -6.85 -8.49
C GLN A 14 3.63 -7.02 -7.23
N PHE A 15 3.08 -7.64 -6.20
CA PHE A 15 3.85 -8.14 -5.07
C PHE A 15 3.81 -9.67 -5.09
N GLY A 16 4.95 -10.29 -4.76
CA GLY A 16 5.04 -11.74 -4.65
C GLY A 16 4.19 -12.31 -3.50
N LYS A 17 4.18 -13.64 -3.40
CA LYS A 17 3.39 -14.41 -2.40
C LYS A 17 3.60 -13.95 -0.95
N ASN A 18 4.78 -13.41 -0.64
CA ASN A 18 5.15 -12.94 0.70
C ASN A 18 4.84 -11.46 0.94
N ILE A 19 3.79 -10.91 0.32
CA ILE A 19 3.33 -9.52 0.53
C ILE A 19 3.09 -9.19 2.01
N GLN A 20 2.81 -10.19 2.85
CA GLN A 20 2.68 -10.02 4.30
C GLN A 20 3.97 -9.51 4.96
N ILE A 21 5.15 -9.96 4.51
CA ILE A 21 6.44 -9.48 5.03
C ILE A 21 6.63 -8.01 4.67
N VAL A 22 6.24 -7.63 3.45
CA VAL A 22 6.23 -6.23 3.02
C VAL A 22 5.29 -5.43 3.91
N ASN A 23 4.08 -5.92 4.14
CA ASN A 23 3.04 -5.26 4.94
C ASN A 23 3.45 -5.02 6.41
N ARG A 24 4.42 -5.78 6.95
CA ARG A 24 4.96 -5.56 8.31
C ARG A 24 5.84 -4.32 8.43
N HIS A 25 6.36 -3.81 7.31
CA HIS A 25 7.36 -2.74 7.31
C HIS A 25 6.98 -1.58 6.40
N PHE A 26 6.17 -1.83 5.39
CA PHE A 26 5.80 -0.88 4.35
C PHE A 26 4.34 -1.09 3.96
N ILE A 27 3.71 -0.06 3.42
CA ILE A 27 2.40 -0.18 2.76
C ILE A 27 2.61 -0.61 1.31
N PRO A 28 2.16 -1.80 0.90
CA PRO A 28 2.20 -2.21 -0.49
C PRO A 28 1.10 -1.51 -1.30
N ILE A 29 1.51 -0.83 -2.37
CA ILE A 29 0.65 -0.16 -3.35
C ILE A 29 0.81 -0.87 -4.70
N ILE A 30 -0.25 -1.52 -5.15
CA ILE A 30 -0.29 -2.20 -6.45
C ILE A 30 -0.82 -1.21 -7.49
N ILE A 31 -0.07 -1.02 -8.58
CA ILE A 31 -0.43 -0.13 -9.68
C ILE A 31 -0.65 -0.93 -10.96
N TYR A 32 -1.70 -0.58 -11.71
CA TYR A 32 -1.97 -1.19 -13.02
C TYR A 32 -1.71 -0.24 -14.19
N ASN A 33 -1.62 1.07 -13.94
CA ASN A 33 -1.30 2.04 -14.97
C ASN A 33 0.22 2.05 -15.24
N GLU A 34 0.61 2.09 -16.51
CA GLU A 34 2.01 2.08 -16.92
C GLU A 34 2.62 3.48 -17.00
N ASN A 35 1.79 4.53 -17.08
CA ASN A 35 2.24 5.90 -17.20
C ASN A 35 2.54 6.52 -15.82
N PRO A 36 3.81 6.77 -15.46
CA PRO A 36 4.17 7.33 -14.16
C PRO A 36 3.64 8.76 -13.97
N MET A 37 3.52 9.53 -15.06
CA MET A 37 3.06 10.92 -15.03
C MET A 37 1.60 11.04 -14.59
N GLU A 38 0.76 10.09 -14.97
CA GLU A 38 -0.64 10.00 -14.55
C GLU A 38 -0.79 9.44 -13.13
N LEU A 39 0.20 8.68 -12.68
CA LEU A 39 0.19 8.01 -11.39
C LEU A 39 0.60 8.93 -10.23
N LEU A 40 1.52 9.86 -10.46
CA LEU A 40 2.04 10.74 -9.41
C LEU A 40 0.97 11.61 -8.72
N PRO A 41 0.04 12.28 -9.43
CA PRO A 41 -1.02 13.09 -8.79
C PRO A 41 -1.91 12.22 -7.90
N VAL A 42 -2.25 11.04 -8.42
CA VAL A 42 -3.08 10.03 -7.78
C VAL A 42 -2.39 9.50 -6.50
N LEU A 43 -1.10 9.17 -6.58
CA LEU A 43 -0.30 8.74 -5.42
C LEU A 43 -0.20 9.83 -4.36
N LYS A 44 -0.02 11.10 -4.74
CA LYS A 44 0.10 12.21 -3.78
C LYS A 44 -1.17 12.38 -2.93
N ASP A 45 -2.33 12.22 -3.55
CA ASP A 45 -3.62 12.27 -2.85
C ASP A 45 -3.80 11.04 -1.94
N TYR A 46 -3.27 9.88 -2.37
CA TYR A 46 -3.29 8.67 -1.56
C TYR A 46 -2.32 8.67 -0.40
N VAL A 47 -1.15 9.31 -0.49
CA VAL A 47 -0.21 9.42 0.64
C VAL A 47 -0.93 9.99 1.87
N LYS A 48 -1.72 11.06 1.71
CA LYS A 48 -2.53 11.63 2.81
C LYS A 48 -3.55 10.64 3.37
N LYS A 49 -4.26 9.92 2.50
CA LYS A 49 -5.27 8.91 2.93
C LYS A 49 -4.61 7.74 3.66
N ILE A 50 -3.44 7.31 3.20
CA ILE A 50 -2.64 6.23 3.76
C ILE A 50 -2.07 6.64 5.12
N GLU A 51 -1.51 7.84 5.25
CA GLU A 51 -1.06 8.39 6.54
C GLU A 51 -2.19 8.47 7.55
N ASN A 52 -3.35 8.98 7.15
CA ASN A 52 -4.54 9.02 8.00
C ASN A 52 -5.02 7.62 8.37
N ALA A 53 -4.94 6.65 7.45
CA ALA A 53 -5.33 5.28 7.73
C ALA A 53 -4.34 4.56 8.68
N LEU A 54 -3.04 4.85 8.60
CA LEU A 54 -2.03 4.28 9.50
C LEU A 54 -2.20 4.78 10.93
N ASN A 55 -2.48 6.07 11.11
CA ASN A 55 -2.66 6.66 12.44
C ASN A 55 -3.89 6.12 13.19
N ASN A 56 -4.84 5.49 12.50
CA ASN A 56 -6.12 5.08 13.08
C ASN A 56 -6.28 3.57 13.34
N ASN A 57 -5.36 2.70 12.91
CA ASN A 57 -5.51 1.25 13.12
C ASN A 57 -4.18 0.49 12.95
N HIS A 58 -3.62 0.02 14.07
CA HIS A 58 -2.29 -0.60 14.13
C HIS A 58 -2.27 -2.11 13.78
N GLU A 59 -3.41 -2.79 13.74
CA GLU A 59 -3.46 -4.27 13.69
C GLU A 59 -3.98 -4.88 12.37
N ALA A 60 -4.46 -4.06 11.43
CA ALA A 60 -5.02 -4.55 10.17
C ALA A 60 -4.03 -4.37 9.01
N PHE A 61 -3.74 -5.45 8.28
CA PHE A 61 -2.91 -5.35 7.07
C PHE A 61 -3.68 -4.62 5.97
N LYS A 62 -3.09 -3.55 5.44
CA LYS A 62 -3.71 -2.74 4.38
C LYS A 62 -2.90 -2.89 3.11
N THR A 63 -3.54 -3.42 2.07
CA THR A 63 -3.00 -3.40 0.70
C THR A 63 -3.79 -2.39 -0.10
N CYS A 64 -3.08 -1.49 -0.78
CA CYS A 64 -3.71 -0.50 -1.63
C CYS A 64 -3.61 -0.94 -3.09
N ILE A 65 -4.70 -0.82 -3.83
CA ILE A 65 -4.76 -1.09 -5.26
C ILE A 65 -5.19 0.17 -5.99
N ILE A 66 -4.43 0.54 -7.01
CA ILE A 66 -4.74 1.65 -7.92
C ILE A 66 -4.95 1.05 -9.32
N LYS A 67 -6.21 1.05 -9.76
CA LYS A 67 -6.60 0.54 -11.08
C LYS A 67 -7.47 1.58 -11.78
N ASN A 68 -7.09 1.99 -12.98
CA ASN A 68 -7.81 3.00 -13.77
C ASN A 68 -8.09 4.32 -13.03
N GLY A 69 -7.14 4.75 -12.17
CA GLY A 69 -7.32 5.94 -11.32
C GLY A 69 -8.16 5.73 -10.06
N GLU A 70 -8.87 4.60 -9.95
CA GLU A 70 -9.66 4.25 -8.77
C GLU A 70 -8.80 3.64 -7.65
N PHE A 71 -9.11 4.02 -6.41
CA PHE A 71 -8.52 3.48 -5.19
C PHE A 71 -9.34 2.34 -4.62
N LYS A 72 -8.69 1.24 -4.27
CA LYS A 72 -9.29 0.20 -3.45
C LYS A 72 -8.33 -0.17 -2.33
N THR A 73 -8.78 -0.01 -1.08
CA THR A 73 -8.07 -0.55 0.09
C THR A 73 -8.63 -1.93 0.37
N ILE A 74 -7.75 -2.94 0.31
CA ILE A 74 -8.06 -4.26 0.84
C ILE A 74 -7.49 -4.32 2.25
N ILE A 75 -8.39 -4.31 3.23
CA ILE A 75 -8.04 -4.57 4.63
C ILE A 75 -8.17 -6.07 4.84
N LYS A 76 -7.04 -6.76 5.03
CA LYS A 76 -7.05 -8.14 5.52
C LYS A 76 -6.81 -8.12 7.02
N ASN A 77 -7.87 -8.37 7.78
CA ASN A 77 -7.72 -8.69 9.19
C ASN A 77 -6.99 -10.03 9.32
N ASN A 78 -6.07 -10.12 10.26
CA ASN A 78 -5.29 -11.31 10.51
C ASN A 78 -6.12 -12.35 11.30
N ASN A 79 -7.28 -12.75 10.79
CA ASN A 79 -8.05 -13.88 11.32
C ASN A 79 -7.80 -15.11 10.43
N PHE A 80 -6.64 -15.72 10.61
CA PHE A 80 -6.44 -17.14 10.35
C PHE A 80 -6.03 -17.78 11.70
N MET A 81 -7.04 -18.13 12.49
CA MET A 81 -7.00 -19.34 13.31
C MET A 81 -7.60 -20.44 12.45
N GLY A 82 -6.88 -21.56 12.28
CA GLY A 82 -7.34 -22.76 11.58
C GLY A 82 -6.63 -23.03 10.28
#